data_AF-A0A9P7CSX3-F1
#
_entry.id   AF-A0A9P7CSX3-F1
#
_cell.length_a   1.000
_cell.length_b   1.000
_cell.length_c   1.000
_cell.angle_alpha   90.00
_cell.angle_beta   90.00
_cell.angle_gamma   90.00
#
_symmetry.space_group_name_H-M   'P 1'
#
loop_
_entity.id
_entity.type
_entity.pdbx_description
1 polymer ?
#
loop_
_entity_poly.entity_id
_entity_poly.type
_entity_poly.pdbx_seq_one_letter_code
_entity_poly.pdbx_strand_id
1 'polypeptide(L)'
;MADYELPSMYSRGPQYSYPDLESEDDNAKINIPPSVLPTRESFRDVHVEDNRLAWLLLGTSFFILLWTVIPVVVDFGYITPWFTGDALWRLFDPVITLPFSLFIMTRADVMCTGGQPHYWGALSERSVAWLLWSIGAGIYVQGHGIHLAAAMFKHPIQNFNIAHPELVTQYPVLEEMYSNMRDLWEHYIAHYMYAAGAMAMSWVQLFVYRNQIHGPLPTPTRIVWCIGSLVYGLLVAGVAIEFPNGLIVGLIYSVVIALVAVAMLLFNKRNLPKGGLFTMGRRMVIQFYLGSCVVGFIIIIIWIGKFGLLNRKAAGIA
;
A
#
# COMPACT_ATOMS: atom_id res chain seq x y z
N MET A 1 43.14 -34.10 -3.55
CA MET A 1 41.95 -33.34 -3.97
C MET A 1 40.81 -33.90 -3.15
N ALA A 2 40.32 -33.12 -2.17
CA ALA A 2 39.34 -33.58 -1.21
C ALA A 2 37.94 -33.19 -1.70
N ASP A 3 37.05 -34.18 -1.78
CA ASP A 3 35.64 -34.00 -2.09
C ASP A 3 34.96 -33.20 -0.97
N TYR A 4 34.25 -32.14 -1.36
CA TYR A 4 33.51 -31.28 -0.45
C TYR A 4 32.07 -31.80 -0.35
N GLU A 5 31.76 -32.56 0.70
CA GLU A 5 30.40 -32.99 1.02
C GLU A 5 29.57 -31.84 1.62
N LEU A 6 28.36 -31.63 1.10
CA LEU A 6 27.42 -30.63 1.59
C LEU A 6 26.77 -31.06 2.93
N PRO A 7 26.41 -30.12 3.83
CA PRO A 7 25.85 -30.43 5.14
C PRO A 7 24.51 -31.16 5.08
N SER A 8 24.32 -32.11 6.00
CA SER A 8 23.22 -33.09 6.16
C SER A 8 21.80 -32.55 6.39
N MET A 9 21.49 -31.30 6.02
CA MET A 9 20.12 -30.76 6.05
C MET A 9 19.20 -31.32 4.95
N TYR A 10 19.72 -32.15 4.05
CA TYR A 10 18.96 -32.83 2.99
C TYR A 10 18.64 -34.30 3.31
N SER A 11 18.98 -34.78 4.51
CA SER A 11 18.63 -36.13 4.98
C SER A 11 17.16 -36.18 5.40
N ARG A 12 16.37 -37.00 4.68
CA ARG A 12 14.96 -37.36 4.92
C ARG A 12 14.56 -37.44 6.41
N GLY A 13 13.48 -36.74 6.77
CA GLY A 13 12.62 -37.03 7.92
C GLY A 13 11.23 -37.51 7.46
N PRO A 14 10.45 -38.20 8.31
CA PRO A 14 9.44 -39.17 7.88
C PRO A 14 8.17 -38.55 7.28
N GLN A 15 7.67 -39.19 6.22
CA GLN A 15 6.37 -38.92 5.60
C GLN A 15 5.22 -39.19 6.60
N TYR A 16 4.34 -38.20 6.77
CA TYR A 16 3.04 -38.38 7.41
C TYR A 16 2.20 -39.37 6.58
N SER A 17 1.76 -40.45 7.22
CA SER A 17 0.74 -41.38 6.69
C SER A 17 -0.63 -40.85 7.12
N TYR A 18 -1.50 -40.57 6.15
CA TYR A 18 -2.94 -40.39 6.41
C TYR A 18 -3.59 -41.79 6.37
N PRO A 19 -4.59 -42.09 7.22
CA PRO A 19 -5.36 -43.32 7.11
C PRO A 19 -6.33 -43.23 5.92
N ASP A 20 -6.36 -44.30 5.13
CA ASP A 20 -7.27 -44.51 4.01
C ASP A 20 -8.74 -44.52 4.48
N LEU A 21 -9.57 -43.70 3.84
CA LEU A 21 -11.02 -43.89 3.82
C LEU A 21 -11.34 -44.64 2.53
N GLU A 22 -11.70 -45.92 2.68
CA GLU A 22 -12.20 -46.77 1.61
C GLU A 22 -13.53 -46.19 1.08
N SER A 23 -13.56 -45.88 -0.22
CA SER A 23 -14.78 -45.96 -1.01
C SER A 23 -14.40 -46.43 -2.41
N GLU A 24 -14.76 -47.67 -2.70
CA GLU A 24 -14.74 -48.31 -4.01
C GLU A 24 -15.57 -47.48 -5.00
N ASP A 25 -14.95 -47.01 -6.10
CA ASP A 25 -15.55 -47.17 -7.42
C ASP A 25 -14.54 -46.88 -8.56
N ASP A 26 -14.79 -47.57 -9.67
CA ASP A 26 -13.87 -48.00 -10.71
C ASP A 26 -13.39 -46.94 -11.73
N ASN A 27 -12.16 -47.15 -12.21
CA ASN A 27 -11.65 -46.88 -13.57
C ASN A 27 -11.62 -45.44 -14.15
N ALA A 28 -10.56 -44.69 -13.79
CA ALA A 28 -9.81 -43.86 -14.75
C ALA A 28 -8.36 -43.63 -14.26
N LYS A 29 -7.43 -44.55 -14.58
CA LYS A 29 -5.99 -44.36 -14.33
C LYS A 29 -5.44 -43.28 -15.27
N ILE A 30 -5.56 -42.02 -14.87
CA ILE A 30 -4.71 -40.94 -15.39
C ILE A 30 -3.35 -41.09 -14.69
N ASN A 31 -2.36 -41.58 -15.42
CA ASN A 31 -0.96 -41.55 -14.99
C ASN A 31 -0.52 -40.09 -14.80
N ILE A 32 -0.53 -39.61 -13.55
CA ILE A 32 0.18 -38.38 -13.18
C ILE A 32 1.62 -38.78 -12.85
N PRO A 33 2.63 -38.34 -13.62
CA PRO A 33 4.01 -38.65 -13.30
C PRO A 33 4.44 -37.94 -12.00
N PRO A 34 5.35 -38.54 -11.22
CA PRO A 34 5.77 -38.02 -9.93
C PRO A 34 6.61 -36.76 -10.09
N SER A 35 6.27 -35.73 -9.29
CA SER A 35 7.07 -34.58 -8.88
C SER A 35 8.18 -34.13 -9.86
N VAL A 36 7.83 -33.22 -10.76
CA VAL A 36 8.82 -32.44 -11.51
C VAL A 36 9.55 -31.52 -10.51
N LEU A 37 10.80 -31.86 -10.19
CA LEU A 37 11.77 -30.88 -9.66
C LEU A 37 11.73 -29.64 -10.56
N PRO A 38 11.62 -28.41 -10.02
CA PRO A 38 11.50 -27.21 -10.83
C PRO A 38 12.68 -27.14 -11.81
N THR A 39 12.36 -27.19 -13.10
CA THR A 39 13.31 -27.06 -14.19
C THR A 39 13.93 -25.65 -14.16
N ARG A 40 15.11 -25.50 -14.77
CA ARG A 40 15.81 -24.20 -14.87
C ARG A 40 14.94 -23.08 -15.47
N GLU A 41 13.94 -23.43 -16.27
CA GLU A 41 12.94 -22.50 -16.84
C GLU A 41 11.96 -21.99 -15.78
N SER A 42 11.45 -22.87 -14.90
CA SER A 42 10.57 -22.49 -13.78
C SER A 42 11.22 -21.47 -12.83
N PHE A 43 12.53 -21.58 -12.56
CA PHE A 43 13.26 -20.59 -11.75
C PHE A 43 13.44 -19.23 -12.45
N ARG A 44 13.63 -19.24 -13.77
CA ARG A 44 13.76 -18.02 -14.57
C ARG A 44 12.44 -17.23 -14.59
N ASP A 45 11.33 -17.93 -14.69
CA ASP A 45 9.99 -17.31 -14.71
C ASP A 45 9.63 -16.70 -13.35
N VAL A 46 9.96 -17.36 -12.24
CA VAL A 46 9.78 -16.82 -10.88
C VAL A 46 10.56 -15.51 -10.70
N HIS A 47 11.81 -15.44 -11.15
CA HIS A 47 12.59 -14.20 -11.06
C HIS A 47 12.05 -13.06 -11.91
N VAL A 48 11.45 -13.37 -13.07
CA VAL A 48 10.81 -12.37 -13.92
C VAL A 48 9.56 -11.81 -13.25
N GLU A 49 8.74 -12.66 -12.64
CA GLU A 49 7.54 -12.23 -11.90
C GLU A 49 7.89 -11.44 -10.64
N ASP A 50 8.88 -11.89 -9.85
CA ASP A 50 9.39 -11.14 -8.70
C ASP A 50 9.93 -9.76 -9.11
N ASN A 51 10.62 -9.67 -10.23
CA ASN A 51 11.12 -8.41 -10.77
C ASN A 51 9.97 -7.47 -11.18
N ARG A 52 8.95 -8.00 -11.87
CA ARG A 52 7.76 -7.22 -12.23
C ARG A 52 7.04 -6.70 -10.99
N LEU A 53 6.89 -7.53 -9.96
CA LEU A 53 6.27 -7.13 -8.69
C LEU A 53 7.08 -6.03 -7.99
N ALA A 54 8.42 -6.15 -7.94
CA ALA A 54 9.27 -5.10 -7.36
C ALA A 54 9.10 -3.75 -8.08
N TRP A 55 9.07 -3.76 -9.41
CA TRP A 55 8.83 -2.55 -10.21
C TRP A 55 7.42 -1.99 -10.03
N LEU A 56 6.41 -2.84 -9.88
CA LEU A 56 5.05 -2.39 -9.57
C LEU A 56 4.96 -1.74 -8.19
N LEU A 57 5.59 -2.32 -7.17
CA LEU A 57 5.64 -1.74 -5.81
C LEU A 57 6.35 -0.37 -5.81
N LEU A 58 7.51 -0.28 -6.48
CA LEU A 58 8.21 1.00 -6.65
C LEU A 58 7.37 1.99 -7.45
N GLY A 59 6.87 1.59 -8.62
CA GLY A 59 6.10 2.45 -9.52
C GLY A 59 4.85 3.01 -8.85
N THR A 60 4.08 2.16 -8.17
CA THR A 60 2.90 2.58 -7.40
C THR A 60 3.28 3.64 -6.37
N SER A 61 4.29 3.36 -5.55
CA SER A 61 4.73 4.27 -4.48
C SER A 61 5.29 5.57 -5.02
N PHE A 62 6.06 5.50 -6.10
CA PHE A 62 6.64 6.65 -6.78
C PHE A 62 5.56 7.53 -7.39
N PHE A 63 4.58 6.96 -8.09
CA PHE A 63 3.49 7.76 -8.67
C PHE A 63 2.65 8.41 -7.56
N ILE A 64 2.29 7.70 -6.49
CA ILE A 64 1.56 8.32 -5.37
C ILE A 64 2.37 9.48 -4.78
N LEU A 65 3.67 9.28 -4.53
CA LEU A 65 4.55 10.34 -4.02
C LEU A 65 4.63 11.52 -5.00
N LEU A 66 4.74 11.26 -6.29
CA LEU A 66 4.80 12.27 -7.34
C LEU A 66 3.51 13.10 -7.38
N TRP A 67 2.34 12.44 -7.32
CA TRP A 67 1.04 13.11 -7.27
C TRP A 67 0.80 13.89 -5.98
N THR A 68 1.42 13.46 -4.87
CA THR A 68 1.34 14.14 -3.57
C THR A 68 2.28 15.34 -3.47
N VAL A 69 3.53 15.21 -3.90
CA VAL A 69 4.59 16.21 -3.68
C VAL A 69 4.49 17.36 -4.68
N ILE A 70 4.22 17.08 -5.94
CA ILE A 70 4.23 18.11 -6.99
C ILE A 70 3.24 19.27 -6.69
N PRO A 71 1.98 19.03 -6.29
CA PRO A 71 1.04 20.07 -5.87
C PRO A 71 1.51 20.92 -4.68
N VAL A 72 2.45 20.41 -3.88
CA VAL A 72 2.96 21.09 -2.68
C VAL A 72 4.17 21.97 -3.02
N VAL A 73 5.01 21.55 -3.97
CA VAL A 73 6.28 22.23 -4.28
C VAL A 73 6.21 23.10 -5.55
N VAL A 74 5.21 22.90 -6.39
CA VAL A 74 5.02 23.66 -7.64
C VAL A 74 3.82 24.58 -7.50
N ASP A 75 4.03 25.87 -7.77
CA ASP A 75 2.94 26.81 -7.96
C ASP A 75 2.41 26.70 -9.39
N PHE A 76 1.26 26.07 -9.54
CA PHE A 76 0.61 25.87 -10.84
C PHE A 76 -0.20 27.08 -11.32
N GLY A 77 -0.39 28.10 -10.48
CA GLY A 77 -1.29 29.21 -10.76
C GLY A 77 -2.76 28.78 -10.98
N TYR A 78 -3.58 29.74 -11.40
CA TYR A 78 -4.99 29.53 -11.72
C TYR A 78 -5.16 29.14 -13.19
N ILE A 79 -5.90 28.05 -13.44
CA ILE A 79 -6.40 27.69 -14.77
C ILE A 79 -7.65 28.53 -15.07
N THR A 80 -8.52 28.69 -14.08
CA THR A 80 -9.66 29.62 -14.10
C THR A 80 -9.77 30.30 -12.74
N PRO A 81 -10.57 31.38 -12.59
CA PRO A 81 -10.80 32.01 -11.28
C PRO A 81 -11.33 31.05 -10.18
N TRP A 82 -11.85 29.89 -10.58
CA TRP A 82 -12.43 28.87 -9.71
C TRP A 82 -11.55 27.64 -9.53
N PHE A 83 -10.45 27.54 -10.29
CA PHE A 83 -9.74 26.28 -10.47
C PHE A 83 -8.24 26.51 -10.61
N THR A 84 -7.49 26.00 -9.65
CA THR A 84 -6.03 26.03 -9.64
C THR A 84 -5.47 24.79 -10.34
N GLY A 85 -4.26 24.91 -10.90
CA GLY A 85 -3.66 23.77 -11.61
C GLY A 85 -3.24 22.61 -10.70
N ASP A 86 -3.02 22.86 -9.40
CA ASP A 86 -2.76 21.79 -8.42
C ASP A 86 -4.01 20.92 -8.19
N ALA A 87 -5.20 21.52 -8.23
CA ALA A 87 -6.46 20.80 -8.18
C ALA A 87 -6.64 19.90 -9.43
N LEU A 88 -6.29 20.41 -10.62
CA LEU A 88 -6.28 19.60 -11.84
C LEU A 88 -5.27 18.47 -11.78
N TRP A 89 -4.09 18.71 -11.22
CA TRP A 89 -3.07 17.69 -11.05
C TRP A 89 -3.60 16.53 -10.19
N ARG A 90 -4.19 16.85 -9.04
CA ARG A 90 -4.77 15.84 -8.12
C ARG A 90 -5.93 15.05 -8.72
N LEU A 91 -6.65 15.59 -9.71
CA LEU A 91 -7.72 14.86 -10.41
C LEU A 91 -7.20 13.59 -11.10
N PHE A 92 -5.97 13.61 -11.61
CA PHE A 92 -5.40 12.48 -12.35
C PHE A 92 -4.75 11.42 -11.45
N ASP A 93 -4.55 11.69 -10.15
CA ASP A 93 -3.94 10.75 -9.22
C ASP A 93 -4.67 9.39 -9.25
N PRO A 94 -5.99 9.29 -8.96
CA PRO A 94 -6.65 8.00 -8.91
C PRO A 94 -6.70 7.28 -10.27
N VAL A 95 -6.65 8.03 -11.38
CA VAL A 95 -6.62 7.47 -12.73
C VAL A 95 -5.33 6.67 -12.98
N ILE A 96 -4.25 7.03 -12.29
CA ILE A 96 -2.93 6.39 -12.46
C ILE A 96 -2.62 5.46 -11.29
N THR A 97 -2.74 5.93 -10.05
CA THR A 97 -2.31 5.17 -8.86
C THR A 97 -3.22 3.98 -8.57
N LEU A 98 -4.52 4.07 -8.85
CA LEU A 98 -5.46 2.97 -8.63
C LEU A 98 -5.19 1.77 -9.55
N PRO A 99 -4.99 1.92 -10.88
CA PRO A 99 -4.55 0.82 -11.73
C PRO A 99 -3.24 0.16 -11.28
N PHE A 100 -2.26 0.96 -10.82
CA PHE A 100 -1.00 0.41 -10.31
C PHE A 100 -1.21 -0.44 -9.04
N SER A 101 -2.02 0.05 -8.09
CA SER A 101 -2.43 -0.70 -6.90
C SER A 101 -3.18 -1.99 -7.27
N LEU A 102 -4.05 -1.93 -8.28
CA LEU A 102 -4.79 -3.06 -8.81
C LEU A 102 -3.84 -4.12 -9.41
N PHE A 103 -2.85 -3.70 -10.19
CA PHE A 103 -1.86 -4.60 -10.80
C PHE A 103 -0.99 -5.32 -9.77
N ILE A 104 -0.69 -4.70 -8.63
CA ILE A 104 -0.06 -5.43 -7.52
C ILE A 104 -0.98 -6.54 -7.03
N MET A 105 -2.27 -6.24 -6.80
CA MET A 105 -3.22 -7.23 -6.28
C MET A 105 -3.41 -8.40 -7.25
N THR A 106 -3.61 -8.14 -8.55
CA THR A 106 -3.90 -9.20 -9.54
C THR A 106 -2.75 -10.18 -9.78
N ARG A 107 -1.54 -9.85 -9.32
CA ARG A 107 -0.35 -10.72 -9.37
C ARG A 107 -0.25 -11.70 -8.19
N ALA A 108 -1.11 -11.58 -7.17
CA ALA A 108 -1.07 -12.48 -6.03
C ALA A 108 -1.61 -13.88 -6.40
N ASP A 109 -1.00 -14.93 -5.85
CA ASP A 109 -1.40 -16.32 -6.12
C ASP A 109 -2.88 -16.58 -5.84
N VAL A 110 -3.43 -15.98 -4.77
CA VAL A 110 -4.86 -16.07 -4.41
C VAL A 110 -5.76 -15.55 -5.53
N MET A 111 -5.33 -14.52 -6.25
CA MET A 111 -6.11 -13.92 -7.33
C MET A 111 -6.05 -14.77 -8.60
N CYS A 112 -4.89 -15.36 -8.91
CA CYS A 112 -4.69 -16.22 -10.08
C CYS A 112 -5.34 -17.60 -9.91
N THR A 113 -5.18 -18.22 -8.73
CA THR A 113 -5.65 -19.60 -8.47
C THR A 113 -7.08 -19.68 -7.95
N GLY A 114 -7.64 -18.56 -7.49
CA GLY A 114 -8.95 -18.51 -6.82
C GLY A 114 -8.88 -18.64 -5.30
N GLY A 115 -7.73 -19.04 -4.75
CA GLY A 115 -7.51 -19.21 -3.31
C GLY A 115 -8.39 -20.32 -2.70
N GLN A 116 -8.66 -20.23 -1.41
CA GLN A 116 -9.51 -21.22 -0.72
C GLN A 116 -10.98 -21.10 -1.17
N PRO A 117 -11.63 -22.19 -1.61
CA PRO A 117 -13.07 -22.22 -1.79
C PRO A 117 -13.77 -22.14 -0.42
N HIS A 118 -14.93 -21.49 -0.34
CA HIS A 118 -15.70 -21.32 0.90
C HIS A 118 -14.92 -20.64 2.04
N TYR A 119 -14.13 -19.61 1.72
CA TYR A 119 -13.32 -18.87 2.68
C TYR A 119 -14.17 -18.07 3.68
N TRP A 120 -15.26 -17.47 3.22
CA TRP A 120 -16.24 -16.80 4.08
C TRP A 120 -17.65 -17.19 3.65
N GLY A 121 -18.17 -18.26 4.27
CA GLY A 121 -19.43 -18.87 3.85
C GLY A 121 -19.31 -19.41 2.43
N ALA A 122 -20.18 -18.96 1.52
CA ALA A 122 -20.12 -19.35 0.11
C ALA A 122 -19.06 -18.60 -0.72
N LEU A 123 -18.42 -17.56 -0.16
CA LEU A 123 -17.47 -16.74 -0.91
C LEU A 123 -16.09 -17.38 -0.96
N SER A 124 -15.49 -17.41 -2.16
CA SER A 124 -14.08 -17.75 -2.33
C SER A 124 -13.17 -16.67 -1.72
N GLU A 125 -11.95 -17.05 -1.36
CA GLU A 125 -10.94 -16.12 -0.85
C GLU A 125 -10.68 -14.95 -1.82
N ARG A 126 -10.60 -15.25 -3.12
CA ARG A 126 -10.49 -14.24 -4.18
C ARG A 126 -11.68 -13.28 -4.21
N SER A 127 -12.89 -13.79 -4.02
CA SER A 127 -14.11 -12.95 -3.99
C SER A 127 -14.08 -11.98 -2.81
N VAL A 128 -13.64 -12.45 -1.63
CA VAL A 128 -13.50 -11.60 -0.44
C VAL A 128 -12.41 -10.55 -0.66
N ALA A 129 -11.27 -10.92 -1.25
CA ALA A 129 -10.20 -9.98 -1.58
C ALA A 129 -10.69 -8.87 -2.54
N TRP A 130 -11.38 -9.23 -3.62
CA TRP A 130 -11.98 -8.25 -4.53
C TRP A 130 -12.97 -7.32 -3.84
N LEU A 131 -13.85 -7.85 -3.00
CA LEU A 131 -14.84 -7.05 -2.28
C LEU A 131 -14.16 -6.02 -1.38
N LEU A 132 -13.21 -6.46 -0.54
CA LEU A 132 -12.51 -5.59 0.40
C LEU A 132 -11.66 -4.54 -0.34
N TRP A 133 -11.00 -4.92 -1.44
CA TRP A 133 -10.20 -3.98 -2.23
C TRP A 133 -11.10 -2.94 -2.90
N SER A 134 -12.22 -3.36 -3.50
CA SER A 134 -13.17 -2.46 -4.15
C SER A 134 -13.81 -1.47 -3.18
N ILE A 135 -14.09 -1.87 -1.93
CA ILE A 135 -14.55 -0.95 -0.89
C ILE A 135 -13.46 0.08 -0.58
N GLY A 136 -12.21 -0.36 -0.38
CA GLY A 136 -11.07 0.55 -0.15
C GLY A 136 -10.85 1.52 -1.32
N ALA A 137 -10.88 1.01 -2.55
CA ALA A 137 -10.79 1.80 -3.78
C ALA A 137 -11.92 2.81 -3.91
N GLY A 138 -13.16 2.42 -3.60
CA GLY A 138 -14.32 3.30 -3.61
C GLY A 138 -14.16 4.45 -2.61
N ILE A 139 -13.75 4.16 -1.38
CA ILE A 139 -13.46 5.19 -0.36
C ILE A 139 -12.33 6.10 -0.82
N TYR A 140 -11.27 5.54 -1.43
CA TYR A 140 -10.12 6.29 -1.96
C TYR A 140 -10.53 7.33 -3.01
N VAL A 141 -11.29 6.89 -4.02
CA VAL A 141 -11.74 7.73 -5.13
C VAL A 141 -12.76 8.77 -4.66
N GLN A 142 -13.70 8.39 -3.78
CA GLN A 142 -14.66 9.33 -3.21
C GLN A 142 -13.98 10.42 -2.38
N GLY A 143 -12.96 10.05 -1.58
CA GLY A 143 -12.14 11.03 -0.87
C GLY A 143 -11.45 12.02 -1.82
N HIS A 144 -10.87 11.54 -2.92
CA HIS A 144 -10.28 12.41 -3.96
C HIS A 144 -11.31 13.34 -4.60
N GLY A 145 -12.51 12.83 -4.93
CA GLY A 145 -13.58 13.63 -5.53
C GLY A 145 -14.08 14.75 -4.60
N ILE A 146 -14.28 14.43 -3.31
CA ILE A 146 -14.68 15.42 -2.30
C ILE A 146 -13.57 16.45 -2.10
N HIS A 147 -12.30 16.02 -2.03
CA HIS A 147 -11.16 16.93 -1.92
C HIS A 147 -11.16 17.93 -3.07
N LEU A 148 -11.27 17.44 -4.30
CA LEU A 148 -11.25 18.26 -5.50
C LEU A 148 -12.41 19.26 -5.51
N ALA A 149 -13.62 18.80 -5.22
CA ALA A 149 -14.79 19.65 -5.14
C ALA A 149 -14.63 20.75 -4.07
N ALA A 150 -14.18 20.37 -2.87
CA ALA A 150 -13.94 21.32 -1.78
C ALA A 150 -12.91 22.39 -2.18
N ALA A 151 -11.80 22.00 -2.85
CA ALA A 151 -10.82 22.94 -3.36
C ALA A 151 -11.44 23.92 -4.39
N MET A 152 -12.23 23.42 -5.34
CA MET A 152 -12.91 24.23 -6.36
C MET A 152 -13.91 25.24 -5.76
N PHE A 153 -14.59 24.89 -4.67
CA PHE A 153 -15.51 25.80 -3.97
C PHE A 153 -14.79 26.77 -3.03
N LYS A 154 -13.70 26.33 -2.41
CA LYS A 154 -12.90 27.12 -1.46
C LYS A 154 -12.20 28.30 -2.11
N HIS A 155 -11.52 28.10 -3.23
CA HIS A 155 -10.66 29.13 -3.83
C HIS A 155 -11.39 30.42 -4.27
N PRO A 156 -12.59 30.37 -4.90
CA PRO A 156 -13.35 31.57 -5.20
C PRO A 156 -13.72 32.37 -3.95
N ILE A 157 -14.14 31.69 -2.88
CA ILE A 157 -14.51 32.33 -1.61
C ILE A 157 -13.26 32.94 -0.97
N GLN A 158 -12.14 32.22 -0.99
CA GLN A 158 -10.85 32.74 -0.51
C GLN A 158 -10.45 34.02 -1.25
N ASN A 159 -10.55 34.01 -2.58
CA ASN A 159 -10.21 35.16 -3.42
C ASN A 159 -11.14 36.36 -3.12
N PHE A 160 -12.43 36.11 -2.94
CA PHE A 160 -13.38 37.14 -2.52
C PHE A 160 -13.05 37.71 -1.14
N ASN A 161 -12.80 36.85 -0.15
CA ASN A 161 -12.48 37.28 1.22
C ASN A 161 -11.20 38.12 1.28
N ILE A 162 -10.19 37.79 0.47
CA ILE A 162 -8.95 38.56 0.36
C ILE A 162 -9.19 39.92 -0.33
N ALA A 163 -10.01 39.95 -1.37
CA ALA A 163 -10.28 41.17 -2.13
C ALA A 163 -11.20 42.16 -1.39
N HIS A 164 -12.07 41.67 -0.51
CA HIS A 164 -13.11 42.44 0.18
C HIS A 164 -13.13 42.20 1.70
N PRO A 165 -12.04 42.51 2.43
CA PRO A 165 -11.95 42.27 3.88
C PRO A 165 -13.04 43.00 4.70
N GLU A 166 -13.51 44.14 4.21
CA GLU A 166 -14.61 44.90 4.79
C GLU A 166 -15.93 44.11 4.80
N LEU A 167 -16.20 43.37 3.72
CA LEU A 167 -17.41 42.56 3.59
C LEU A 167 -17.33 41.30 4.44
N VAL A 168 -16.14 40.71 4.60
CA VAL A 168 -15.94 39.57 5.52
C VAL A 168 -16.19 39.99 6.97
N THR A 169 -15.74 41.19 7.35
CA THR A 169 -15.99 41.73 8.69
C THR A 169 -17.48 41.99 8.93
N GLN A 170 -18.19 42.47 7.91
CA GLN A 170 -19.64 42.72 7.98
C GLN A 170 -20.46 41.42 7.93
N TYR A 171 -20.00 40.43 7.17
CA TYR A 171 -20.68 39.14 6.97
C TYR A 171 -19.73 37.98 7.32
N PRO A 172 -19.55 37.66 8.62
CA PRO A 172 -18.64 36.60 9.08
C PRO A 172 -18.92 35.21 8.47
N VAL A 173 -20.15 34.99 7.98
CA VAL A 173 -20.55 33.77 7.28
C VAL A 173 -19.68 33.44 6.08
N LEU A 174 -19.07 34.44 5.42
CA LEU A 174 -18.17 34.20 4.28
C LEU A 174 -16.88 33.50 4.70
N GLU A 175 -16.34 33.84 5.86
CA GLU A 175 -15.17 33.14 6.42
C GLU A 175 -15.56 31.77 6.97
N GLU A 176 -16.76 31.65 7.55
CA GLU A 176 -17.30 30.37 7.99
C GLU A 176 -17.47 29.39 6.81
N MET A 177 -18.00 29.87 5.67
CA MET A 177 -18.11 29.06 4.45
C MET A 177 -16.74 28.61 3.94
N TYR A 178 -15.74 29.50 3.95
CA TYR A 178 -14.37 29.16 3.57
C TYR A 178 -13.78 28.09 4.52
N SER A 179 -13.87 28.30 5.83
CA SER A 179 -13.35 27.34 6.83
C SER A 179 -14.10 26.01 6.77
N ASN A 180 -15.41 26.00 6.51
CA ASN A 180 -16.17 24.76 6.33
C ASN A 180 -15.64 23.95 5.14
N MET A 181 -15.41 24.59 3.98
CA MET A 181 -14.85 23.90 2.81
C MET A 181 -13.42 23.41 3.07
N ARG A 182 -12.56 24.27 3.62
CA ARG A 182 -11.14 23.97 3.84
C ARG A 182 -10.91 22.96 4.96
N ASP A 183 -11.46 23.22 6.14
CA ASP A 183 -11.11 22.47 7.34
C ASP A 183 -11.96 21.21 7.44
N LEU A 184 -13.29 21.31 7.30
CA LEU A 184 -14.16 20.14 7.41
C LEU A 184 -14.09 19.25 6.17
N TRP A 185 -14.47 19.77 5.01
CA TRP A 185 -14.62 18.92 3.82
C TRP A 185 -13.29 18.47 3.24
N GLU A 186 -12.36 19.40 3.02
CA GLU A 186 -11.05 19.07 2.49
C GLU A 186 -10.19 18.37 3.56
N HIS A 187 -9.83 19.03 4.68
CA HIS A 187 -8.87 18.47 5.64
C HIS A 187 -9.39 17.31 6.52
N TYR A 188 -10.62 17.36 7.05
CA TYR A 188 -11.11 16.32 7.96
C TYR A 188 -11.83 15.16 7.26
N ILE A 189 -12.63 15.43 6.22
CA ILE A 189 -13.39 14.38 5.55
C ILE A 189 -12.55 13.79 4.41
N ALA A 190 -12.23 14.59 3.40
CA ALA A 190 -11.67 14.07 2.16
C ALA A 190 -10.27 13.46 2.36
N HIS A 191 -9.38 14.12 3.11
CA HIS A 191 -8.03 13.62 3.36
C HIS A 191 -8.03 12.28 4.10
N TYR A 192 -8.83 12.18 5.16
CA TYR A 192 -8.94 10.95 5.94
C TYR A 192 -9.66 9.84 5.19
N MET A 193 -10.65 10.17 4.37
CA MET A 193 -11.29 9.19 3.47
C MET A 193 -10.28 8.62 2.49
N TYR A 194 -9.56 9.45 1.72
CA TYR A 194 -8.62 8.88 0.76
C TYR A 194 -7.49 8.13 1.46
N ALA A 195 -6.98 8.61 2.59
CA ALA A 195 -5.97 7.91 3.36
C ALA A 195 -6.49 6.54 3.84
N ALA A 196 -7.69 6.48 4.42
CA ALA A 196 -8.32 5.23 4.86
C ALA A 196 -8.58 4.25 3.70
N GLY A 197 -9.00 4.76 2.54
CA GLY A 197 -9.16 3.95 1.33
C GLY A 197 -7.83 3.35 0.85
N ALA A 198 -6.76 4.14 0.82
CA ALA A 198 -5.41 3.67 0.49
C ALA A 198 -4.93 2.61 1.49
N MET A 199 -5.14 2.86 2.79
CA MET A 199 -4.84 1.88 3.84
C MET A 199 -5.57 0.56 3.61
N ALA A 200 -6.89 0.61 3.37
CA ALA A 200 -7.69 -0.58 3.13
C ALA A 200 -7.16 -1.38 1.92
N MET A 201 -6.80 -0.72 0.83
CA MET A 201 -6.17 -1.38 -0.32
C MET A 201 -4.83 -2.05 0.04
N SER A 202 -3.95 -1.37 0.78
CA SER A 202 -2.68 -1.95 1.25
C SER A 202 -2.89 -3.14 2.19
N TRP A 203 -3.90 -3.10 3.05
CA TRP A 203 -4.32 -4.23 3.88
C TRP A 203 -4.74 -5.44 3.05
N VAL A 204 -5.52 -5.22 1.99
CA VAL A 204 -5.89 -6.33 1.10
C VAL A 204 -4.67 -6.88 0.37
N GLN A 205 -3.72 -6.03 -0.05
CA GLN A 205 -2.47 -6.49 -0.62
C GLN A 205 -1.67 -7.37 0.36
N LEU A 206 -1.53 -6.95 1.63
CA LEU A 206 -0.92 -7.78 2.67
C LEU A 206 -1.65 -9.12 2.83
N PHE A 207 -2.98 -9.09 2.81
CA PHE A 207 -3.82 -10.28 2.92
C PHE A 207 -3.60 -11.25 1.75
N VAL A 208 -3.68 -10.81 0.49
CA VAL A 208 -3.58 -11.73 -0.66
C VAL A 208 -2.18 -12.31 -0.84
N TYR A 209 -1.13 -11.58 -0.43
CA TYR A 209 0.26 -12.05 -0.47
C TYR A 209 0.70 -12.82 0.79
N ARG A 210 -0.16 -12.97 1.80
CA ARG A 210 0.26 -13.47 3.13
C ARG A 210 0.95 -14.84 3.11
N ASN A 211 0.58 -15.70 2.17
CA ASN A 211 1.10 -17.06 2.05
C ASN A 211 2.12 -17.23 0.91
N GLN A 212 2.27 -16.23 0.04
CA GLN A 212 3.15 -16.28 -1.12
C GLN A 212 4.62 -16.17 -0.71
N ILE A 213 5.47 -16.93 -1.37
CA ILE A 213 6.92 -16.95 -1.12
C ILE A 213 7.65 -16.73 -2.42
N HIS A 214 8.64 -15.86 -2.33
CA HIS A 214 9.49 -15.49 -3.43
C HIS A 214 10.87 -16.15 -3.30
N GLY A 215 11.61 -16.18 -4.41
CA GLY A 215 12.99 -16.69 -4.42
C GLY A 215 13.93 -15.81 -3.58
N PRO A 216 15.20 -16.20 -3.38
CA PRO A 216 16.19 -15.21 -3.04
C PRO A 216 16.22 -14.17 -4.17
N LEU A 217 15.89 -12.91 -3.86
CA LEU A 217 15.79 -11.89 -4.89
C LEU A 217 17.16 -11.62 -5.52
N PRO A 218 17.26 -11.61 -6.86
CA PRO A 218 18.44 -11.12 -7.56
C PRO A 218 18.79 -9.71 -7.08
N THR A 219 20.08 -9.38 -7.05
CA THR A 219 20.57 -8.05 -6.64
C THR A 219 19.81 -6.87 -7.28
N PRO A 220 19.57 -6.82 -8.61
CA PRO A 220 18.84 -5.70 -9.20
C PRO A 220 17.41 -5.57 -8.67
N THR A 221 16.66 -6.67 -8.62
CA THR A 221 15.29 -6.70 -8.09
C THR A 221 15.24 -6.29 -6.62
N ARG A 222 16.23 -6.73 -5.84
CA ARG A 222 16.36 -6.35 -4.42
C ARG A 222 16.56 -4.85 -4.25
N ILE A 223 17.41 -4.23 -5.07
CA ILE A 223 17.65 -2.78 -5.04
C ILE A 223 16.35 -2.03 -5.36
N VAL A 224 15.67 -2.39 -6.46
CA VAL A 224 14.38 -1.79 -6.86
C VAL A 224 13.35 -1.90 -5.73
N TRP A 225 13.24 -3.09 -5.13
CA TRP A 225 12.33 -3.35 -4.01
C TRP A 225 12.66 -2.50 -2.77
N CYS A 226 13.94 -2.37 -2.40
CA CYS A 226 14.36 -1.54 -1.27
C CYS A 226 14.09 -0.05 -1.52
N ILE A 227 14.37 0.44 -2.74
CA ILE A 227 14.08 1.82 -3.12
C ILE A 227 12.57 2.07 -3.06
N GLY A 228 11.75 1.14 -3.56
CA GLY A 228 10.30 1.28 -3.45
C GLY A 228 9.83 1.35 -2.01
N SER A 229 10.39 0.52 -1.12
CA SER A 229 10.04 0.53 0.30
C SER A 229 10.42 1.86 0.96
N LEU A 230 11.59 2.41 0.63
CA LEU A 230 12.01 3.74 1.06
C LEU A 230 11.05 4.83 0.56
N VAL A 231 10.72 4.83 -0.74
CA VAL A 231 9.81 5.80 -1.37
C VAL A 231 8.43 5.78 -0.72
N TYR A 232 7.87 4.60 -0.46
CA TYR A 232 6.58 4.49 0.24
C TYR A 232 6.69 4.97 1.70
N GLY A 233 7.81 4.71 2.38
CA GLY A 233 8.05 5.24 3.74
C GLY A 233 8.15 6.77 3.77
N LEU A 234 8.80 7.37 2.77
CA LEU A 234 8.85 8.82 2.59
C LEU A 234 7.46 9.41 2.32
N LEU A 235 6.63 8.73 1.52
CA LEU A 235 5.24 9.11 1.29
C LEU A 235 4.45 9.13 2.61
N VAL A 236 4.52 8.05 3.40
CA VAL A 236 3.82 7.96 4.69
C VAL A 236 4.24 9.10 5.63
N ALA A 237 5.54 9.37 5.74
CA ALA A 237 6.04 10.46 6.56
C ALA A 237 5.64 11.84 6.02
N GLY A 238 5.74 12.06 4.70
CA GLY A 238 5.39 13.33 4.07
C GLY A 238 3.92 13.69 4.28
N VAL A 239 3.02 12.73 4.08
CA VAL A 239 1.58 12.87 4.37
C VAL A 239 1.37 13.17 5.86
N ALA A 240 1.99 12.42 6.76
CA ALA A 240 1.84 12.63 8.20
C ALA A 240 2.29 14.03 8.64
N ILE A 241 3.36 14.55 8.04
CA ILE A 241 3.92 15.87 8.35
C ILE A 241 3.07 17.01 7.77
N GLU A 242 2.47 16.83 6.60
CA GLU A 242 1.70 17.90 5.95
C GLU A 242 0.38 18.21 6.67
N PHE A 243 -0.31 17.18 7.16
CA PHE A 243 -1.72 17.31 7.56
C PHE A 243 -1.95 17.64 9.04
N PRO A 244 -3.03 18.37 9.35
CA PRO A 244 -3.50 18.55 10.72
C PRO A 244 -3.78 17.19 11.38
N ASN A 245 -3.21 16.95 12.56
CA ASN A 245 -3.22 15.65 13.27
C ASN A 245 -2.59 14.47 12.47
N GLY A 246 -1.95 14.75 11.33
CA GLY A 246 -1.35 13.75 10.46
C GLY A 246 -0.24 12.96 11.15
N LEU A 247 0.52 13.58 12.04
CA LEU A 247 1.58 12.91 12.80
C LEU A 247 1.03 11.79 13.69
N ILE A 248 -0.08 12.03 14.40
CA ILE A 248 -0.73 11.02 15.25
C ILE A 248 -1.24 9.86 14.39
N VAL A 249 -1.89 10.19 13.28
CA VAL A 249 -2.50 9.21 12.38
C VAL A 249 -1.42 8.39 11.67
N GLY A 250 -0.34 9.03 11.23
CA GLY A 250 0.83 8.38 10.65
C GLY A 250 1.52 7.44 11.63
N LEU A 251 1.67 7.84 12.90
CA LEU A 251 2.19 6.94 13.94
C LEU A 251 1.31 5.71 14.14
N ILE A 252 0.00 5.91 14.31
CA ILE A 252 -0.96 4.81 14.48
C ILE A 252 -0.89 3.88 13.27
N TYR A 253 -0.91 4.43 12.06
CA TYR A 253 -0.80 3.67 10.82
C TYR A 253 0.48 2.83 10.77
N SER A 254 1.64 3.45 10.94
CA SER A 254 2.94 2.77 10.88
C SER A 254 3.05 1.68 11.93
N VAL A 255 2.58 1.92 13.16
CA VAL A 255 2.61 0.92 14.23
C VAL A 255 1.68 -0.25 13.92
N VAL A 256 0.42 0.02 13.57
CA VAL A 256 -0.57 -1.04 13.32
C VAL A 256 -0.16 -1.92 12.15
N ILE A 257 0.23 -1.34 11.01
CA ILE A 257 0.68 -2.11 9.85
C ILE A 257 1.97 -2.87 10.16
N ALA A 258 2.95 -2.25 10.85
CA ALA A 258 4.18 -2.94 11.22
C ALA A 258 3.91 -4.12 12.14
N LEU A 259 3.05 -3.98 13.14
CA LEU A 259 2.68 -5.07 14.05
C LEU A 259 2.01 -6.22 13.30
N VAL A 260 1.10 -5.91 12.36
CA VAL A 260 0.44 -6.91 11.52
C VAL A 260 1.44 -7.61 10.61
N ALA A 261 2.33 -6.87 9.95
CA ALA A 261 3.36 -7.44 9.11
C ALA A 261 4.34 -8.33 9.91
N VAL A 262 4.77 -7.88 11.09
CA VAL A 262 5.60 -8.68 12.01
C VAL A 262 4.87 -9.94 12.45
N ALA A 263 3.60 -9.83 12.85
CA ALA A 263 2.78 -10.99 13.22
C ALA A 263 2.66 -11.99 12.07
N MET A 264 2.41 -11.51 10.84
CA MET A 264 2.40 -12.37 9.66
C MET A 264 3.76 -13.04 9.42
N LEU A 265 4.87 -12.31 9.55
CA LEU A 265 6.22 -12.87 9.33
C LEU A 265 6.66 -13.88 10.39
N LEU A 266 6.22 -13.72 11.64
CA LEU A 266 6.57 -14.57 12.77
C LEU A 266 5.66 -15.79 12.90
N PHE A 267 4.34 -15.58 12.80
CA PHE A 267 3.34 -16.61 13.08
C PHE A 267 2.88 -17.36 11.83
N ASN A 268 2.97 -16.76 10.63
CA ASN A 268 2.63 -17.47 9.39
C ASN A 268 3.79 -18.33 8.87
N LYS A 269 3.92 -19.52 9.46
CA LYS A 269 4.90 -20.53 9.05
C LYS A 269 4.52 -21.27 7.76
N ARG A 270 3.36 -20.99 7.16
CA ARG A 270 2.93 -21.65 5.91
C ARG A 270 3.93 -21.36 4.81
N ASN A 271 4.44 -22.42 4.20
CA ASN A 271 5.44 -22.41 3.14
C ASN A 271 6.85 -21.90 3.57
N LEU A 272 7.04 -21.33 4.77
CA LEU A 272 8.34 -20.84 5.28
C LEU A 272 8.56 -21.27 6.75
N PRO A 273 9.14 -22.46 7.00
CA PRO A 273 9.14 -23.10 8.32
C PRO A 273 9.97 -22.37 9.40
N LYS A 274 10.98 -21.58 8.99
CA LYS A 274 11.81 -20.76 9.91
C LYS A 274 11.30 -19.32 10.09
N GLY A 275 10.11 -19.00 9.57
CA GLY A 275 9.58 -17.63 9.56
C GLY A 275 10.27 -16.74 8.52
N GLY A 276 9.70 -15.55 8.32
CA GLY A 276 10.09 -14.64 7.23
C GLY A 276 10.85 -13.38 7.64
N LEU A 277 11.08 -13.14 8.93
CA LEU A 277 11.56 -11.82 9.38
C LEU A 277 12.98 -11.50 8.86
N PHE A 278 13.90 -12.46 8.93
CA PHE A 278 15.31 -12.28 8.53
C PHE A 278 15.63 -12.78 7.12
N THR A 279 14.62 -13.26 6.39
CA THR A 279 14.81 -13.79 5.03
C THR A 279 14.48 -12.71 4.01
N MET A 280 15.47 -11.87 3.69
CA MET A 280 15.29 -10.69 2.83
C MET A 280 14.65 -11.04 1.48
N GLY A 281 13.51 -10.42 1.19
CA GLY A 281 12.78 -10.58 -0.06
C GLY A 281 11.91 -11.83 -0.18
N ARG A 282 11.94 -12.77 0.77
CA ARG A 282 11.12 -13.99 0.69
C ARG A 282 9.62 -13.72 0.82
N ARG A 283 9.25 -12.67 1.53
CA ARG A 283 7.86 -12.19 1.73
C ARG A 283 7.77 -10.77 1.20
N MET A 284 8.06 -10.59 -0.10
CA MET A 284 8.29 -9.29 -0.74
C MET A 284 7.32 -8.20 -0.30
N VAL A 285 6.01 -8.43 -0.43
CA VAL A 285 4.98 -7.42 -0.13
C VAL A 285 4.88 -7.12 1.37
N ILE A 286 4.90 -8.15 2.22
CA ILE A 286 4.82 -7.96 3.68
C ILE A 286 6.05 -7.21 4.20
N GLN A 287 7.23 -7.61 3.74
CA GLN A 287 8.49 -6.96 4.11
C GLN A 287 8.63 -5.56 3.50
N PHE A 288 8.06 -5.32 2.31
CA PHE A 288 7.98 -4.00 1.69
C PHE A 288 7.26 -3.03 2.61
N TYR A 289 6.02 -3.36 3.00
CA TYR A 289 5.20 -2.53 3.87
C TYR A 289 5.81 -2.38 5.27
N LEU A 290 6.41 -3.44 5.82
CA LEU A 290 7.13 -3.36 7.09
C LEU A 290 8.31 -2.37 7.00
N GLY A 291 9.15 -2.51 5.98
CA GLY A 291 10.29 -1.61 5.75
C GLY A 291 9.84 -0.16 5.60
N SER A 292 8.76 0.07 4.88
CA SER A 292 8.21 1.42 4.69
C SER A 292 7.62 1.99 5.97
N CYS A 293 6.94 1.18 6.78
CA CYS A 293 6.44 1.62 8.08
C CYS A 293 7.58 1.97 9.03
N VAL A 294 8.68 1.23 9.01
CA VAL A 294 9.88 1.56 9.80
C VAL A 294 10.49 2.89 9.34
N VAL A 295 10.67 3.08 8.03
CA VAL A 295 11.16 4.35 7.47
C VAL A 295 10.26 5.52 7.86
N GLY A 296 8.95 5.38 7.62
CA GLY A 296 7.96 6.41 7.94
C GLY A 296 7.95 6.76 9.43
N PHE A 297 7.95 5.74 10.29
CA PHE A 297 7.99 5.89 11.74
C PHE A 297 9.24 6.65 12.20
N ILE A 298 10.42 6.28 11.71
CA ILE A 298 11.68 6.97 12.08
C ILE A 298 11.62 8.45 11.71
N ILE A 299 11.16 8.78 10.50
CA ILE A 299 11.07 10.17 10.04
C ILE A 299 10.05 10.97 10.86
N ILE A 300 8.88 10.38 11.14
CA ILE A 300 7.86 11.02 11.97
C ILE A 300 8.39 11.27 13.40
N ILE A 301 9.11 10.34 13.99
CA ILE A 301 9.72 10.53 15.33
C ILE A 301 10.78 11.63 15.30
N ILE A 302 11.64 11.67 14.28
CA ILE A 302 12.63 12.75 14.11
C ILE A 302 11.92 14.10 13.99
N TRP A 303 10.83 14.18 13.22
CA TRP A 303 10.04 15.39 13.08
C TRP A 303 9.47 15.85 14.42
N ILE A 304 8.82 14.94 15.16
CA ILE A 304 8.25 15.23 16.47
C ILE A 304 9.33 15.68 17.46
N GLY A 305 10.50 15.07 17.44
CA GLY A 305 11.62 15.47 18.29
C GLY A 305 12.11 16.89 18.01
N LYS A 306 11.99 17.38 16.76
CA LYS A 306 12.46 18.71 16.35
C LYS A 306 11.40 19.80 16.42
N PHE A 307 10.16 19.50 16.02
CA PHE A 307 9.08 20.48 15.84
C PHE A 307 7.85 20.22 16.72
N GLY A 308 7.87 19.16 17.54
CA GLY A 308 6.71 18.72 18.30
C GLY A 308 5.62 18.12 17.41
N LEU A 309 4.39 18.10 17.92
CA LEU A 309 3.22 17.59 17.19
C LEU A 309 2.63 18.60 16.17
N LEU A 310 3.47 19.52 15.67
CA LEU A 310 3.07 20.52 14.69
C LEU A 310 3.21 19.95 13.28
N ASN A 311 2.20 20.15 12.43
CA ASN A 311 2.35 19.89 11.00
C ASN A 311 3.26 20.94 10.34
N ARG A 312 3.71 20.71 9.10
CA ARG A 312 4.66 21.59 8.38
C ARG A 312 4.28 23.07 8.44
N LYS A 313 3.01 23.37 8.14
CA LYS A 313 2.50 24.75 8.12
C LYS A 313 2.51 25.39 9.52
N ALA A 314 2.09 24.67 10.57
CA ALA A 314 2.13 25.17 11.94
C ALA A 314 3.56 25.29 12.50
N ALA A 315 4.50 24.50 11.98
CA ALA A 315 5.92 24.61 12.30
C ALA A 315 6.63 25.79 11.58
N GLY A 316 5.91 26.56 10.74
CA GLY A 316 6.46 27.71 10.02
C GLY A 316 7.39 27.35 8.87
N ILE A 317 7.31 26.11 8.35
CA ILE A 317 8.14 25.65 7.23
C ILE A 317 7.37 25.87 5.93
N ALA A 318 7.96 26.68 5.05
CA ALA A 318 7.43 27.03 3.73
C ALA A 318 7.28 25.83 2.80
#